data_AF-A0A218Z633-F1
#
_entry.id   AF-A0A218Z633-F1
#
_cell.length_a   1.000
_cell.length_b   1.000
_cell.length_c   1.000
_cell.angle_alpha   90.00
_cell.angle_beta   90.00
_cell.angle_gamma   90.00
#
_symmetry.space_group_name_H-M   'P 1'
#
loop_
_entity.id
_entity.type
_entity.pdbx_description
1 polymer ?
#
loop_
_entity_poly.entity_id
_entity_poly.type
_entity_poly.pdbx_seq_one_letter_code
_entity_poly.pdbx_strand_id
1 'polypeptide(L)'
;MNLVLGAGTGLGVDIYDARQTFAPVEGGTFCATWNGGVTGTVVSGVASYYRTANGSGPYKIDFQYFLKTSESPPASFLVKQFGWEVSRVGRTTYVFETGDARYSTVNTGVYIGVETGYVVNNTKTYSSVDGYTLV
;
A
#
# COMPACT_ATOMS: atom_id res chain seq x y z
N MET A 1 2.33 -8.47 0.93
CA MET A 1 1.63 -7.71 2.00
C MET A 1 0.14 -7.93 1.95
N ASN A 2 -0.53 -7.96 3.11
CA ASN A 2 -1.98 -7.98 3.26
C ASN A 2 -2.44 -6.75 4.04
N LEU A 3 -3.27 -5.90 3.43
CA LEU A 3 -3.87 -4.71 4.04
C LEU A 3 -5.35 -4.96 4.27
N VAL A 4 -5.84 -4.51 5.43
CA VAL A 4 -7.25 -4.47 5.79
C VAL A 4 -7.69 -3.01 5.70
N LEU A 5 -8.66 -2.74 4.82
CA LEU A 5 -9.27 -1.42 4.67
C LEU A 5 -10.61 -1.42 5.39
N GLY A 6 -10.86 -0.38 6.17
CA GLY A 6 -12.15 -0.15 6.81
C GLY A 6 -13.17 0.46 5.87
N ALA A 7 -14.35 0.78 6.42
CA ALA A 7 -15.42 1.42 5.66
C ALA A 7 -14.97 2.79 5.14
N GLY A 8 -15.07 2.98 3.81
CA GLY A 8 -14.67 4.23 3.18
C GLY A 8 -15.68 5.35 3.35
N THR A 9 -15.21 6.57 3.56
CA THR A 9 -16.00 7.80 3.42
C THR A 9 -15.75 8.37 2.02
N GLY A 10 -16.78 8.33 1.18
CA GLY A 10 -16.73 9.01 -0.12
C GLY A 10 -16.90 10.50 0.13
N LEU A 11 -15.88 11.32 -0.13
CA LEU A 11 -16.00 12.77 0.06
C LEU A 11 -16.70 13.49 -1.11
N GLY A 12 -17.09 12.78 -2.17
CA GLY A 12 -17.94 13.34 -3.23
C GLY A 12 -17.38 14.61 -3.88
N VAL A 13 -16.08 14.85 -3.76
CA VAL A 13 -15.44 16.02 -4.36
C VAL A 13 -15.15 15.67 -5.81
N ASP A 14 -15.99 16.18 -6.71
CA ASP A 14 -15.78 16.10 -8.15
C ASP A 14 -14.64 17.04 -8.56
N ILE A 15 -13.40 16.62 -8.32
CA ILE A 15 -12.25 17.25 -8.95
C ILE A 15 -12.09 16.57 -10.32
N TYR A 16 -12.68 17.17 -11.36
CA TYR A 16 -12.67 16.71 -12.77
C TYR A 16 -13.45 15.40 -13.05
N ASP A 17 -14.74 15.30 -12.67
CA ASP A 17 -15.59 14.11 -12.88
C ASP A 17 -15.03 12.79 -12.26
N ALA A 18 -14.10 12.91 -11.30
CA ALA A 18 -13.50 11.79 -10.61
C ALA A 18 -13.94 11.75 -9.14
N ARG A 19 -14.54 10.64 -8.71
CA ARG A 19 -14.96 10.44 -7.32
C ARG A 19 -13.79 9.96 -6.47
N GLN A 20 -13.35 10.78 -5.53
CA GLN A 20 -12.37 10.39 -4.51
C GLN A 20 -13.05 9.71 -3.32
N THR A 21 -12.48 8.60 -2.88
CA THR A 21 -12.88 7.90 -1.66
C THR A 21 -11.67 7.75 -0.74
N PHE A 22 -11.90 7.93 0.55
CA PHE A 22 -10.93 7.69 1.61
C PHE A 22 -11.37 6.48 2.41
N ALA A 23 -10.46 5.57 2.71
CA ALA A 23 -10.70 4.42 3.57
C ALA A 23 -9.58 4.33 4.61
N PRO A 24 -9.89 4.10 5.90
CA PRO A 24 -8.85 3.85 6.89
C PRO A 24 -8.14 2.52 6.59
N VAL A 25 -6.84 2.45 6.82
CA VAL A 25 -6.10 1.19 6.88
C VAL A 25 -6.16 0.71 8.32
N GLU A 26 -6.95 -0.34 8.56
CA GLU A 26 -7.27 -0.85 9.90
C GLU A 26 -6.27 -1.88 10.42
N GLY A 27 -5.43 -2.41 9.54
CA GLY A 27 -4.38 -3.34 9.91
C GLY A 27 -3.95 -4.24 8.78
N GLY A 28 -3.32 -5.36 9.12
CA GLY A 28 -2.76 -6.27 8.13
C GLY A 28 -1.45 -6.92 8.57
N THR A 29 -0.85 -7.68 7.66
CA THR A 29 0.43 -8.35 7.86
C THR A 29 1.33 -8.18 6.65
N PHE A 30 2.65 -8.21 6.86
CA PHE A 30 3.60 -8.22 5.76
C PHE A 30 4.70 -9.25 5.99
N CYS A 31 5.31 -9.65 4.88
CA CYS A 31 6.53 -10.41 4.80
C CYS A 31 7.37 -9.73 3.71
N ALA A 32 8.62 -9.43 4.01
CA ALA A 32 9.58 -8.79 3.12
C ALA A 32 10.90 -9.54 3.19
N THR A 33 11.67 -9.57 2.10
CA THR A 33 13.00 -10.22 2.04
C THR A 33 14.12 -9.34 2.59
N TRP A 34 13.78 -8.16 3.16
CA TRP A 34 14.75 -7.28 3.81
C TRP A 34 15.53 -8.04 4.87
N ASN A 35 16.86 -7.87 4.90
CA ASN A 35 17.75 -8.53 5.87
C ASN A 35 17.54 -10.05 6.00
N GLY A 36 17.28 -10.75 4.88
CA GLY A 36 17.12 -12.21 4.86
C GLY A 36 15.73 -12.72 5.22
N GLY A 37 14.76 -11.81 5.45
CA GLY A 37 13.37 -12.16 5.71
C GLY A 37 12.85 -11.54 6.99
N VAL A 38 11.86 -10.66 6.87
CA VAL A 38 11.24 -9.93 7.96
C VAL A 38 9.73 -9.98 7.82
N THR A 39 9.06 -10.30 8.91
CA THR A 39 7.60 -10.26 9.01
C THR A 39 7.16 -9.17 9.97
N GLY A 40 5.88 -8.82 9.89
CA GLY A 40 5.32 -7.84 10.80
C GLY A 40 3.87 -7.51 10.50
N THR A 41 3.39 -6.44 11.12
CA THR A 41 2.01 -5.99 11.05
C THR A 41 1.91 -4.61 10.39
N VAL A 42 0.75 -4.37 9.78
CA VAL A 42 0.31 -3.02 9.42
C VAL A 42 -0.44 -2.47 10.64
N VAL A 43 -0.09 -1.27 11.08
CA VAL A 43 -0.59 -0.70 12.34
C VAL A 43 -1.79 0.21 12.10
N SER A 44 -1.63 1.20 11.23
CA SER A 44 -2.66 2.19 10.93
C SER A 44 -2.28 2.98 9.68
N GLY A 45 -3.26 3.64 9.06
CA GLY A 45 -3.02 4.51 7.92
C GLY A 45 -4.29 4.95 7.23
N VAL A 46 -4.13 5.50 6.04
CA VAL A 46 -5.22 5.93 5.16
C VAL A 46 -4.93 5.49 3.73
N ALA A 47 -5.97 4.99 3.08
CA ALA A 47 -6.01 4.70 1.67
C ALA A 47 -6.89 5.75 0.99
N SER A 48 -6.41 6.33 -0.11
CA SER A 48 -7.23 7.14 -0.99
C SER A 48 -7.23 6.53 -2.39
N TYR A 49 -8.40 6.55 -3.03
CA TYR A 49 -8.53 6.10 -4.40
C TYR A 49 -9.47 7.00 -5.19
N TYR A 50 -9.14 7.18 -6.47
CA TYR A 50 -9.86 8.05 -7.39
C TYR A 50 -10.43 7.21 -8.51
N ARG A 51 -11.76 7.16 -8.61
CA ARG A 51 -12.47 6.51 -9.71
C ARG A 51 -12.54 7.48 -10.88
N THR A 52 -12.05 7.06 -12.04
CA THR A 52 -12.22 7.82 -13.29
C THR A 52 -13.68 7.75 -13.80
N ALA A 53 -14.09 8.74 -14.59
CA ALA A 53 -15.48 9.04 -14.96
C ALA A 53 -16.31 7.86 -15.51
N ASN A 54 -15.69 6.82 -16.06
CA ASN A 54 -16.39 5.70 -16.73
C ASN A 54 -16.99 4.66 -15.80
N GLY A 55 -16.89 4.84 -14.48
CA GLY A 55 -17.55 3.97 -13.50
C GLY A 55 -16.90 2.58 -13.32
N SER A 56 -16.33 1.99 -14.35
CA SER A 56 -15.51 0.77 -14.28
C SER A 56 -14.02 1.04 -14.47
N GLY A 57 -13.67 2.34 -14.52
CA GLY A 57 -12.40 2.81 -15.04
C GLY A 57 -11.20 2.50 -14.15
N PRO A 58 -9.99 2.80 -14.65
CA PRO A 58 -8.78 2.70 -13.85
C PRO A 58 -8.93 3.55 -12.57
N TYR A 59 -8.50 3.00 -11.44
CA TYR A 59 -8.49 3.68 -10.16
C TYR A 59 -7.08 4.16 -9.85
N LYS A 60 -6.89 5.46 -9.64
CA LYS A 60 -5.63 5.94 -9.06
C LYS A 60 -5.62 5.57 -7.58
N ILE A 61 -4.51 5.03 -7.10
CA ILE A 61 -4.27 4.58 -5.73
C ILE A 61 -3.24 5.49 -5.09
N ASP A 62 -3.49 5.94 -3.87
CA ASP A 62 -2.54 6.71 -3.05
C ASP A 62 -2.79 6.43 -1.57
N PHE A 63 -1.92 5.62 -0.96
CA PHE A 63 -2.04 5.09 0.39
C PHE A 63 -0.84 5.53 1.22
N GLN A 64 -1.08 5.77 2.51
CA GLN A 64 -0.05 6.04 3.49
C GLN A 64 -0.35 5.29 4.78
N TYR A 65 0.57 4.43 5.25
CA TYR A 65 0.36 3.60 6.43
C TYR A 65 1.66 3.21 7.12
N PHE A 66 1.56 2.72 8.35
CA PHE A 66 2.69 2.28 9.16
C PHE A 66 2.82 0.77 9.20
N LEU A 67 4.06 0.30 9.11
CA LEU A 67 4.45 -1.08 9.40
C LEU A 67 5.23 -1.16 10.71
N LYS A 68 5.11 -2.31 11.39
CA LYS A 68 5.92 -2.67 12.55
C LYS A 68 6.45 -4.09 12.41
N THR A 69 7.76 -4.29 12.52
CA THR A 69 8.37 -5.63 12.41
C THR A 69 8.11 -6.45 13.68
N SER A 70 8.15 -7.78 13.55
CA SER A 70 7.90 -8.72 14.65
C SER A 70 9.12 -9.00 15.52
N GLU A 71 10.31 -8.54 15.12
CA GLU A 71 11.55 -8.73 15.88
C GLU A 71 11.59 -7.87 17.16
N SER A 72 12.63 -8.05 17.99
CA SER A 72 12.85 -7.28 19.21
C SER A 72 14.24 -6.63 19.23
N PRO A 73 14.35 -5.29 19.34
CA PRO A 73 13.25 -4.31 19.35
C PRO A 73 12.59 -4.20 17.97
N PRO A 74 11.28 -3.93 17.89
CA PRO A 74 10.59 -3.79 16.62
C PRO A 74 11.00 -2.51 15.91
N ALA A 75 11.21 -2.59 14.60
CA ALA A 75 11.42 -1.44 13.72
C ALA A 75 10.06 -0.94 13.18
N SER A 76 9.97 0.36 12.94
CA SER A 76 8.79 1.02 12.38
C SER A 76 9.11 1.61 11.02
N PHE A 77 8.14 1.55 10.10
CA PHE A 77 8.27 2.09 8.76
C PHE A 77 7.03 2.89 8.40
N LEU A 78 7.22 4.08 7.84
CA LEU A 78 6.19 4.74 7.06
C LEU A 78 6.23 4.17 5.64
N VAL A 79 5.06 3.87 5.10
CA VAL A 79 4.90 3.43 3.71
C VAL A 79 4.07 4.45 2.97
N LYS A 80 4.56 4.90 1.83
CA LYS A 80 3.78 5.61 0.80
C LYS A 80 3.65 4.67 -0.38
N GLN A 81 2.42 4.30 -0.72
CA GLN A 81 2.12 3.40 -1.82
C GLN A 81 1.24 4.14 -2.82
N PHE A 82 1.63 4.17 -4.09
CA PHE A 82 0.86 4.87 -5.11
C PHE A 82 0.92 4.16 -6.45
N GLY A 83 -0.13 4.30 -7.26
CA GLY A 83 -0.18 3.66 -8.56
C GLY A 83 -1.58 3.64 -9.16
N TRP A 84 -1.86 2.59 -9.93
CA TRP A 84 -3.13 2.42 -10.62
C TRP A 84 -3.64 1.00 -10.49
N GLU A 85 -4.94 0.85 -10.26
CA GLU A 85 -5.66 -0.42 -10.47
C GLU A 85 -6.43 -0.36 -11.79
N VAL A 86 -6.18 -1.32 -12.67
CA VAL A 86 -6.88 -1.48 -13.94
C VAL A 86 -7.36 -2.92 -14.04
N SER A 87 -8.65 -3.12 -14.34
CA SER A 87 -9.24 -4.46 -14.45
C SER A 87 -8.99 -5.35 -13.21
N ARG A 88 -9.10 -4.76 -12.00
CA ARG A 88 -8.84 -5.39 -10.70
C ARG A 88 -7.39 -5.77 -10.43
N VAL A 89 -6.45 -5.30 -11.24
CA VAL A 89 -5.00 -5.48 -11.02
C VAL A 89 -4.37 -4.14 -10.67
N GLY A 90 -3.99 -3.99 -9.41
CA GLY A 90 -3.15 -2.91 -8.89
C GLY A 90 -1.71 -3.09 -9.34
N ARG A 91 -1.10 -1.99 -9.78
CA ARG A 91 0.35 -1.86 -9.95
C ARG A 91 0.77 -0.62 -9.20
N THR A 92 1.55 -0.80 -8.16
CA THR A 92 1.94 0.28 -7.26
C THR A 92 3.43 0.36 -7.03
N THR A 93 3.91 1.56 -6.80
CA THR A 93 5.25 1.84 -6.30
C THR A 93 5.15 2.07 -4.79
N TYR A 94 6.12 1.52 -4.05
CA TYR A 94 6.27 1.76 -2.62
C TYR A 94 7.51 2.59 -2.35
N VAL A 95 7.34 3.57 -1.47
CA VAL A 95 8.43 4.29 -0.82
C VAL A 95 8.34 3.99 0.67
N PHE A 96 9.45 3.54 1.23
CA PHE A 96 9.56 3.20 2.64
C PHE A 96 10.47 4.23 3.32
N GLU A 97 10.07 4.65 4.53
CA GLU A 97 10.87 5.53 5.37
C GLU A 97 10.99 4.93 6.77
N THR A 98 12.22 4.78 7.26
CA THR A 98 12.52 4.32 8.61
C THR A 98 13.72 5.05 9.19
N GLY A 99 13.66 5.31 10.50
CA GLY A 99 14.80 5.81 11.27
C GLY A 99 15.68 4.70 11.84
N ASP A 100 15.32 3.42 11.63
CA ASP A 100 16.07 2.29 12.16
C ASP A 100 17.27 1.95 11.27
N ALA A 101 18.48 2.07 11.82
CA ALA A 101 19.72 1.87 11.07
C ALA A 101 19.86 0.47 10.46
N ARG A 102 19.22 -0.55 11.06
CA ARG A 102 19.20 -1.93 10.54
C ARG A 102 18.59 -2.01 9.14
N TYR A 103 17.74 -1.05 8.80
CA TYR A 103 16.95 -1.02 7.57
C TYR A 103 17.21 0.23 6.73
N SER A 104 18.35 0.91 6.94
CA SER A 104 18.69 2.14 6.22
C SER A 104 18.69 1.99 4.69
N THR A 105 18.99 0.80 4.17
CA THR A 105 18.93 0.47 2.74
C THR A 105 17.52 0.49 2.17
N VAL A 106 16.50 0.33 3.02
CA VAL A 106 15.10 0.35 2.61
C VAL A 106 14.64 1.76 2.20
N ASN A 107 15.28 2.80 2.75
CA ASN A 107 14.96 4.20 2.47
C ASN A 107 15.30 4.64 1.04
N THR A 108 16.20 3.92 0.36
CA THR A 108 16.73 4.31 -0.96
C THR A 108 16.33 3.35 -2.08
N GLY A 109 15.66 2.25 -1.75
CA GLY A 109 15.22 1.27 -2.73
C GLY A 109 14.02 1.73 -3.55
N VAL A 110 13.92 1.20 -4.77
CA VAL A 110 12.71 1.29 -5.60
C VAL A 110 11.95 -0.03 -5.47
N TYR A 111 10.69 0.05 -5.06
CA TYR A 111 9.86 -1.13 -4.81
C TYR A 111 8.59 -1.05 -5.64
N ILE A 112 8.25 -2.13 -6.31
CA ILE A 112 7.07 -2.25 -7.14
C ILE A 112 6.25 -3.43 -6.62
N GLY A 113 4.93 -3.30 -6.58
CA GLY A 113 4.02 -4.40 -6.31
C GLY A 113 2.95 -4.55 -7.37
N VAL A 114 2.43 -5.76 -7.43
CA VAL A 114 1.25 -6.13 -8.18
C VAL A 114 0.26 -6.70 -7.18
N GLU A 115 -0.96 -6.17 -7.17
CA GLU A 115 -1.98 -6.53 -6.20
C GLU A 115 -3.32 -6.76 -6.91
N THR A 116 -4.22 -7.48 -6.26
CA THR A 116 -5.53 -7.80 -6.83
C THR A 116 -6.66 -7.26 -5.97
N GLY A 117 -7.52 -6.42 -6.57
CA GLY A 117 -8.85 -6.08 -6.04
C GLY A 117 -8.89 -5.14 -4.83
N TYR A 118 -8.14 -4.03 -4.84
CA TYR A 118 -8.22 -3.03 -3.77
C TYR A 118 -9.59 -2.34 -3.67
N VAL A 119 -10.22 -2.04 -4.81
CA VAL A 119 -11.37 -1.11 -4.85
C VAL A 119 -12.73 -1.81 -4.97
N VAL A 120 -12.77 -3.05 -5.47
CA VAL A 120 -14.02 -3.68 -5.94
C VAL A 120 -14.67 -4.63 -4.94
N ASN A 121 -13.94 -5.10 -3.93
CA ASN A 121 -14.46 -5.98 -2.89
C ASN A 121 -13.72 -5.65 -1.58
N ASN A 122 -14.41 -5.67 -0.43
CA ASN A 122 -13.79 -5.59 0.91
C ASN A 122 -12.78 -6.74 1.13
N THR A 123 -11.59 -6.68 0.52
CA THR A 123 -10.75 -7.87 0.33
C THR A 123 -9.29 -7.65 0.67
N LYS A 124 -8.76 -8.72 1.26
CA LYS A 124 -7.38 -9.01 1.57
C LYS A 124 -6.47 -8.69 0.38
N THR A 125 -5.46 -7.87 0.62
CA THR A 125 -4.37 -7.63 -0.32
C THR A 125 -3.44 -8.85 -0.35
N TYR A 126 -3.01 -9.24 -1.54
CA TYR A 126 -1.83 -10.09 -1.72
C TYR A 126 -0.83 -9.26 -2.51
N SER A 127 0.20 -8.71 -1.85
CA SER A 127 1.38 -8.19 -2.55
C SER A 127 2.47 -9.25 -2.53
N SER A 128 2.85 -9.75 -3.72
CA SER A 128 4.06 -10.53 -3.93
C SER A 128 5.17 -9.56 -4.32
N VAL A 129 6.19 -9.47 -3.47
CA VAL A 129 7.40 -8.70 -3.75
C VAL A 129 8.32 -9.59 -4.57
N ASP A 130 8.25 -9.49 -5.90
CA ASP A 130 9.38 -9.90 -6.74
C ASP A 130 10.21 -8.63 -7.00
N GLY A 131 11.23 -8.48 -6.16
CA GLY A 131 12.19 -7.39 -6.24
C GLY A 131 12.96 -7.48 -7.55
N TYR A 132 12.70 -6.54 -8.46
CA TYR A 132 13.68 -6.22 -9.49
C TYR A 132 14.67 -5.24 -8.88
N THR A 133 15.87 -5.73 -8.56
CA THR A 133 17.05 -4.88 -8.43
C THR A 133 17.37 -4.35 -9.83
N LEU A 134 17.13 -3.07 -10.09
CA LEU A 134 17.71 -2.42 -11.27
C LEU A 134 19.22 -2.30 -11.02
N VAL A 135 19.99 -3.02 -11.83
CA VAL A 135 21.45 -2.89 -11.97
C VAL A 135 21.75 -1.67 -12.82
#